data_AF-A0A971V0J7-F1
#
_entry.id   AF-A0A971V0J7-F1
#
_cell.length_a   1.000
_cell.length_b   1.000
_cell.length_c   1.000
_cell.angle_alpha   90.00
_cell.angle_beta   90.00
_cell.angle_gamma   90.00
#
_symmetry.space_group_name_H-M   'P 1'
#
loop_
_entity.id
_entity.type
_entity.pdbx_description
1 polymer ?
#
loop_
_entity_poly.entity_id
_entity_poly.type
_entity_poly.pdbx_seq_one_letter_code
_entity_poly.pdbx_strand_id
1 'polypeptide(L)'
;VELLSENGQLLILIPNFLGLNGALQRRFDRENLEAHNLQSMQISYLKEIMQPFNLHDISVDYLGKPMVWLEPKPEHQKRRKWVKMLSYAIKLFPIKGRLLSPYIAIYARK
;
A
#
# COMPACT_ATOMS: atom_id res chain seq x y z
N VAL A 1 8.09 14.49 11.63
CA VAL A 1 8.89 13.90 12.72
C VAL A 1 8.90 14.75 13.99
N GLU A 2 8.71 16.06 13.89
CA GLU A 2 8.71 17.00 15.03
C GLU A 2 7.69 16.67 16.12
N LEU A 3 6.54 16.11 15.74
CA LEU A 3 5.48 15.68 16.68
C LEU A 3 5.74 14.32 17.33
N LEU A 4 6.81 13.62 16.96
CA LEU A 4 7.17 12.33 17.56
C LEU A 4 7.92 12.60 18.88
N SER A 5 7.45 11.98 19.96
CA SER A 5 8.11 12.08 21.28
C SER A 5 9.53 11.51 21.22
N GLU A 6 10.38 11.93 22.16
CA GLU A 6 11.66 11.26 22.39
C GLU A 6 11.42 9.76 22.67
N ASN A 7 12.21 8.88 22.04
CA ASN A 7 12.02 7.41 22.04
C ASN A 7 10.71 6.92 21.41
N GLY A 8 10.00 7.79 20.69
CA GLY A 8 8.74 7.47 20.01
C GLY A 8 8.93 6.52 18.83
N GLN A 9 7.88 5.76 18.50
CA GLN A 9 7.86 4.87 17.35
C GLN A 9 6.97 5.43 16.24
N LEU A 10 7.44 5.33 15.00
CA LEU A 10 6.71 5.69 13.80
C LEU A 10 6.30 4.42 13.06
N LEU A 11 5.01 4.29 12.77
CA LEU A 11 4.47 3.33 11.82
C LEU A 11 3.58 4.07 10.83
N ILE A 12 3.94 4.01 9.54
CA ILE A 12 3.10 4.50 8.44
C ILE A 12 2.76 3.33 7.53
N LEU A 13 1.47 3.17 7.21
CA LEU A 13 1.00 2.21 6.22
C LEU A 13 0.47 2.98 5.01
N ILE A 14 0.99 2.65 3.82
CA ILE A 14 0.57 3.25 2.55
C ILE A 14 0.03 2.13 1.65
N PRO A 15 -1.06 2.35 0.90
CA PRO A 15 -1.50 1.38 -0.10
C PRO A 15 -0.42 1.16 -1.18
N ASN A 16 -0.42 -0.03 -1.78
CA ASN A 16 0.42 -0.34 -2.93
C ASN A 16 -0.45 -0.54 -4.19
N PHE A 17 -0.60 0.52 -4.97
CA PHE A 17 -1.23 0.48 -6.29
C PHE A 17 -0.21 0.31 -7.44
N LEU A 18 1.03 -0.06 -7.16
CA LEU A 18 2.01 -0.39 -8.20
C LEU A 18 1.96 -1.86 -8.63
N GLY A 19 1.09 -2.66 -8.00
CA GLY A 19 0.90 -4.09 -8.25
C GLY A 19 -0.47 -4.46 -8.81
N LEU A 20 -0.89 -5.69 -8.52
CA LEU A 20 -2.13 -6.31 -8.99
C LEU A 20 -3.37 -5.47 -8.67
N ASN A 21 -3.43 -4.91 -7.46
CA ASN A 21 -4.55 -4.08 -7.06
C ASN A 21 -4.63 -2.79 -7.89
N GLY A 22 -3.49 -2.16 -8.20
CA GLY A 22 -3.47 -0.99 -9.09
C GLY A 22 -3.91 -1.31 -10.51
N ALA A 23 -3.56 -2.49 -11.03
CA ALA A 23 -4.04 -2.95 -12.34
C ALA A 23 -5.58 -3.14 -12.34
N LEU A 24 -6.14 -3.66 -11.25
CA LEU A 24 -7.59 -3.77 -11.05
C LEU A 24 -8.25 -2.38 -11.02
N GLN A 25 -7.71 -1.46 -10.21
CA GLN A 25 -8.20 -0.09 -10.08
C GLN A 25 -8.15 0.65 -11.42
N ARG A 26 -7.04 0.55 -12.18
CA ARG A 26 -6.92 1.15 -13.53
C ARG A 26 -8.03 0.71 -14.48
N ARG A 27 -8.50 -0.54 -14.36
CA ARG A 27 -9.52 -1.11 -15.24
C ARG A 27 -10.94 -0.78 -14.80
N PHE A 28 -11.19 -0.70 -13.49
CA PHE A 28 -12.56 -0.66 -12.96
C PHE A 28 -12.89 0.57 -12.13
N ASP A 29 -11.90 1.32 -11.66
CA ASP A 29 -12.01 2.52 -10.82
C ASP A 29 -10.81 3.47 -11.06
N ARG A 30 -10.69 3.95 -12.30
CA ARG A 30 -9.53 4.74 -12.74
C ARG A 30 -9.40 6.06 -12.00
N GLU A 31 -10.53 6.72 -11.73
CA GLU A 31 -10.59 7.97 -10.98
C GLU A 31 -9.97 7.80 -9.58
N ASN A 32 -10.30 6.70 -8.88
CA ASN A 32 -9.69 6.42 -7.59
C ASN A 32 -8.18 6.23 -7.71
N LEU A 33 -7.70 5.52 -8.74
CA LEU A 33 -6.26 5.37 -8.97
C LEU A 33 -5.55 6.71 -9.21
N GLU A 34 -6.16 7.59 -10.02
CA GLU A 34 -5.60 8.89 -10.39
C GLU A 34 -5.63 9.91 -9.24
N ALA A 35 -6.53 9.75 -8.27
CA ALA A 35 -6.55 10.55 -7.05
C ALA A 35 -5.32 10.30 -6.13
N HIS A 36 -4.55 9.24 -6.37
CA HIS A 36 -3.39 8.88 -5.55
C HIS A 36 -2.06 9.30 -6.19
N ASN A 37 -1.12 9.77 -5.37
CA ASN A 37 0.27 9.95 -5.80
C ASN A 37 1.00 8.60 -5.86
N LEU A 38 1.04 7.96 -7.02
CA LEU A 38 1.68 6.64 -7.19
C LEU A 38 3.20 6.65 -6.91
N GLN A 39 3.86 7.82 -7.00
CA GLN A 39 5.28 7.93 -6.69
C GLN A 39 5.55 7.65 -5.20
N SER A 40 4.64 8.01 -4.30
CA SER A 40 4.76 7.73 -2.86
C SER A 40 4.66 6.24 -2.51
N MET A 41 4.36 5.38 -3.49
CA MET A 41 4.30 3.92 -3.33
C MET A 41 5.57 3.22 -3.86
N GLN A 42 6.58 3.99 -4.27
CA GLN A 42 7.89 3.45 -4.63
C GLN A 42 8.78 3.37 -3.39
N ILE A 43 9.19 2.16 -3.01
CA ILE A 43 10.04 1.94 -1.82
C ILE A 43 11.35 2.75 -1.89
N SER A 44 11.98 2.85 -3.07
CA SER A 44 13.20 3.65 -3.25
C SER A 44 12.97 5.13 -2.92
N TYR A 45 11.88 5.71 -3.44
CA TYR A 45 11.53 7.11 -3.19
C TYR A 45 11.16 7.36 -1.72
N LEU A 46 10.44 6.43 -1.10
CA LEU A 46 10.15 6.49 0.33
C LEU A 46 11.44 6.42 1.17
N LYS A 47 12.39 5.55 0.81
CA LYS A 47 13.69 5.47 1.49
C LYS A 47 14.47 6.78 1.37
N GLU A 48 14.47 7.40 0.20
CA GLU A 48 15.09 8.72 -0.04
C GLU A 48 14.47 9.80 0.84
N ILE A 49 13.13 9.86 0.92
CA ILE A 49 12.43 10.80 1.82
C ILE A 49 12.80 10.59 3.28
N MET A 50 13.02 9.33 3.70
CA MET A 50 13.31 9.01 5.10
C MET A 50 14.74 9.40 5.53
N GLN A 51 15.71 9.41 4.60
CA GLN A 51 17.13 9.68 4.88
C GLN A 51 17.43 11.01 5.60
N PRO A 52 16.87 12.17 5.22
CA PRO A 52 17.20 13.43 5.87
C PRO A 52 16.66 13.58 7.30
N PHE A 53 15.78 12.68 7.76
CA PHE A 53 15.26 12.75 9.12
C PHE A 53 16.22 12.09 10.11
N ASN A 54 16.39 12.71 11.28
CA ASN A 54 17.14 12.13 12.40
C ASN A 54 16.32 11.03 13.10
N LEU A 55 16.10 9.93 12.38
CA LEU A 55 15.42 8.73 12.86
C LEU A 55 16.35 7.53 12.77
N HIS A 56 16.16 6.54 13.63
CA HIS A 56 16.90 5.29 13.62
C HIS A 56 15.98 4.08 13.35
N ASP A 57 16.60 2.92 13.11
CA ASP A 57 15.91 1.65 12.81
C ASP A 57 14.91 1.75 11.64
N ILE A 58 15.27 2.52 10.59
CA ILE A 58 14.37 2.77 9.45
C ILE A 58 14.21 1.50 8.61
N SER A 59 12.96 1.05 8.44
CA SER A 59 12.55 -0.03 7.53
C SER A 59 11.44 0.49 6.61
N VAL A 60 11.53 0.12 5.33
CA VAL A 60 10.52 0.42 4.31
C VAL A 60 10.32 -0.84 3.49
N ASP A 61 9.23 -1.55 3.75
CA ASP A 61 9.03 -2.91 3.27
C ASP A 61 7.59 -3.19 2.86
N TYR A 62 7.42 -4.18 1.98
CA TYR A 62 6.11 -4.67 1.59
C TYR A 62 5.42 -5.43 2.72
N LEU A 63 4.15 -5.12 2.96
CA LEU A 63 3.35 -5.69 4.05
C LEU A 63 2.04 -6.32 3.54
N GLY A 64 1.63 -7.39 4.21
CA GLY A 64 0.31 -8.01 4.07
C GLY A 64 0.25 -9.18 3.09
N LYS A 65 -0.78 -10.02 3.27
CA LYS A 65 -1.15 -11.06 2.30
C LYS A 65 -1.77 -10.41 1.06
N PRO A 66 -1.66 -11.04 -0.12
CA PRO A 66 -2.23 -10.49 -1.34
C PRO A 66 -3.70 -10.14 -1.17
N MET A 67 -4.07 -8.94 -1.58
CA MET A 67 -5.44 -8.44 -1.44
C MET A 67 -5.73 -7.44 -2.55
N VAL A 68 -6.88 -7.63 -3.19
CA VAL A 68 -7.46 -6.69 -4.14
C VAL A 68 -8.84 -6.24 -3.68
N TRP A 69 -9.21 -5.00 -4.00
CA TRP A 69 -10.52 -4.42 -3.66
C TRP A 69 -10.91 -3.33 -4.67
N LEU A 70 -12.18 -2.95 -4.64
CA LEU A 70 -12.71 -1.75 -5.29
C LEU A 70 -13.41 -0.90 -4.23
N GLU A 71 -13.42 0.41 -4.43
CA GLU A 71 -14.09 1.32 -3.52
C GLU A 71 -15.62 1.06 -3.51
N PRO A 72 -16.31 1.33 -2.39
CA PRO A 72 -17.73 1.05 -2.24
C PRO A 72 -18.62 2.05 -3.00
N LYS A 73 -18.39 2.21 -4.31
CA LYS A 73 -19.22 3.02 -5.21
C LYS A 73 -20.45 2.25 -5.71
N PRO A 74 -21.61 2.89 -5.94
CA PRO A 74 -22.81 2.23 -6.47
C PRO A 74 -22.56 1.45 -7.76
N GLU A 75 -21.75 2.00 -8.66
CA GLU A 75 -21.29 1.39 -9.92
C GLU A 75 -20.50 0.09 -9.75
N HIS A 76 -19.93 -0.16 -8.56
CA HIS A 76 -19.10 -1.32 -8.28
C HIS A 76 -19.84 -2.44 -7.55
N GLN A 77 -21.10 -2.26 -7.15
CA GLN A 77 -21.80 -3.22 -6.27
C GLN A 77 -21.74 -4.68 -6.78
N LYS A 78 -22.00 -4.90 -8.07
CA LYS A 78 -21.93 -6.24 -8.67
C LYS A 78 -20.49 -6.75 -8.76
N ARG A 79 -19.54 -5.89 -9.17
CA ARG A 79 -18.12 -6.24 -9.36
C ARG A 79 -17.41 -6.54 -8.04
N ARG A 80 -17.75 -5.84 -6.95
CA ARG A 80 -17.14 -6.01 -5.62
C ARG A 80 -17.25 -7.44 -5.10
N LYS A 81 -18.36 -8.15 -5.38
CA LYS A 81 -18.50 -9.56 -5.00
C LYS A 81 -17.44 -10.43 -5.68
N TRP A 82 -17.27 -10.29 -6.99
CA TRP A 82 -16.25 -11.02 -7.75
C TRP A 82 -14.82 -10.63 -7.33
N VAL A 83 -14.55 -9.33 -7.16
CA VAL A 83 -13.24 -8.85 -6.69
C VAL A 83 -12.91 -9.41 -5.31
N LYS A 84 -13.90 -9.50 -4.40
CA LYS A 84 -13.72 -10.11 -3.09
C LYS A 84 -13.39 -11.60 -3.19
N MET A 85 -14.03 -12.34 -4.10
CA MET A 85 -13.70 -13.74 -4.36
C MET A 85 -12.28 -13.90 -4.92
N LEU A 86 -11.89 -13.06 -5.90
CA LEU A 86 -10.51 -13.03 -6.41
C LEU A 86 -9.52 -12.74 -5.29
N SER A 87 -9.84 -11.78 -4.41
CA SER A 87 -9.05 -11.42 -3.23
C SER A 87 -8.84 -12.59 -2.28
N TYR A 88 -9.85 -13.47 -2.09
CA TYR A 88 -9.67 -14.71 -1.33
C TYR A 88 -8.79 -15.73 -2.05
N ALA A 89 -8.96 -15.89 -3.37
CA ALA A 89 -8.16 -16.84 -4.15
C ALA A 89 -6.66 -16.49 -4.14
N ILE A 90 -6.31 -15.21 -4.35
CA ILE A 90 -4.90 -14.80 -4.38
C ILE A 90 -4.19 -14.90 -3.03
N LYS A 91 -4.93 -14.94 -1.91
CA LYS A 91 -4.34 -15.14 -0.57
C LYS A 91 -3.68 -16.51 -0.40
N LEU A 92 -3.98 -17.47 -1.27
CA LEU A 92 -3.35 -18.79 -1.29
C LEU A 92 -1.88 -18.75 -1.75
N PHE A 93 -1.45 -17.66 -2.38
CA PHE A 93 -0.08 -17.48 -2.88
C PHE A 93 0.58 -16.22 -2.25
N PRO A 94 0.95 -16.25 -0.96
CA PRO A 94 1.37 -15.08 -0.21
C PRO A 94 2.82 -14.65 -0.50
N ILE A 95 3.12 -14.31 -1.76
CA ILE A 95 4.43 -13.82 -2.15
C ILE A 95 4.52 -12.33 -1.81
N LYS A 96 5.48 -11.97 -0.95
CA LYS A 96 5.74 -10.56 -0.64
C LYS A 96 6.42 -9.88 -1.82
N GLY A 97 5.98 -8.66 -2.15
CA GLY A 97 6.62 -7.86 -3.18
C GLY A 97 5.69 -6.84 -3.82
N ARG A 98 6.26 -6.04 -4.72
CA ARG A 98 5.56 -4.97 -5.45
C ARG A 98 4.26 -5.42 -6.09
N LEU A 99 4.23 -6.64 -6.63
CA LEU A 99 3.09 -7.13 -7.39
C LEU A 99 1.90 -7.51 -6.50
N LEU A 100 2.15 -8.20 -5.39
CA LEU A 100 1.08 -8.83 -4.62
C LEU A 100 0.83 -8.22 -3.26
N SER A 101 1.82 -7.58 -2.64
CA SER A 101 1.61 -6.98 -1.32
C SER A 101 0.68 -5.77 -1.42
N PRO A 102 -0.40 -5.71 -0.62
CA PRO A 102 -1.38 -4.62 -0.70
C PRO A 102 -0.89 -3.32 -0.07
N TYR A 103 0.12 -3.38 0.79
CA TYR A 103 0.63 -2.22 1.52
C TYR A 103 2.16 -2.16 1.50
N ILE A 104 2.66 -0.97 1.79
CA ILE A 104 4.03 -0.70 2.18
C ILE A 104 3.98 -0.19 3.61
N ALA A 105 4.87 -0.69 4.46
CA ALA A 105 5.03 -0.23 5.82
C ALA A 105 6.35 0.52 5.96
N ILE A 106 6.30 1.67 6.61
CA ILE A 106 7.46 2.42 7.06
C ILE A 106 7.51 2.30 8.58
N TYR A 107 8.60 1.76 9.09
CA TYR A 107 8.91 1.70 10.52
C TYR A 107 10.13 2.55 10.79
N ALA A 108 10.11 3.33 11.86
CA ALA A 108 11.26 4.07 12.35
C ALA A 108 11.09 4.44 13.83
N ARG A 109 12.16 4.92 14.44
CA ARG A 109 12.19 5.40 15.83
C ARG A 109 12.91 6.74 15.92
N LYS A 110 12.53 7.57 16.89
CA LYS A 110 13.19 8.84 17.18
C LYS A 110 14.12 8.70 18.38
#